data_AF-A0A561WC41-F1
#
_entry.id   AF-A0A561WC41-F1
#
_cell.length_a   1.000
_cell.length_b   1.000
_cell.length_c   1.000
_cell.angle_alpha   90.00
_cell.angle_beta   90.00
_cell.angle_gamma   90.00
#
_symmetry.space_group_name_H-M   'P 1'
#
loop_
_entity.id
_entity.type
_entity.pdbx_description
1 polymer ?
#
loop_
_entity_poly.entity_id
_entity_poly.type
_entity_poly.pdbx_seq_one_letter_code
_entity_poly.pdbx_strand_id
1 'polypeptide(L)'
;MTAQRVPVQRGALSEPYIMIMKFDPSKAELSKFGDTYADSKFSRAEAEHDARTAADQAALEGIDAQYIVVRAEAVTGFASYQVPGHLSE
;
A
#
# COMPACT_ATOMS: atom_id res chain seq x y z
N MET A 1 -17.62 21.63 -24.67
CA MET A 1 -16.61 21.59 -23.59
C MET A 1 -15.65 20.46 -23.93
N THR A 2 -14.42 20.78 -24.32
CA THR A 2 -13.40 19.79 -24.68
C THR A 2 -12.82 19.21 -23.40
N ALA A 3 -13.01 17.91 -23.16
CA ALA A 3 -12.37 17.21 -22.05
C ALA A 3 -10.85 17.24 -22.28
N GLN A 4 -10.16 18.12 -21.55
CA GLN A 4 -8.71 18.22 -21.58
C GLN A 4 -8.16 16.95 -20.92
N ARG A 5 -7.51 16.08 -21.70
CA ARG A 5 -6.91 14.86 -21.17
C ARG A 5 -5.79 15.24 -20.21
N VAL A 6 -5.98 14.94 -18.93
CA VAL A 6 -4.93 15.09 -17.90
C VAL A 6 -3.80 14.10 -18.25
N PRO A 7 -2.54 14.54 -18.40
CA PRO A 7 -1.44 13.63 -18.65
C PRO A 7 -1.26 12.70 -17.45
N VAL A 8 -1.27 11.39 -17.71
CA VAL A 8 -0.91 10.37 -16.72
C VAL A 8 0.60 10.48 -16.51
N GLN A 9 1.02 10.98 -15.35
CA GLN A 9 2.42 10.90 -14.93
C GLN A 9 2.65 9.56 -14.23
N ARG A 10 3.89 9.06 -14.28
CA ARG A 10 4.33 8.01 -13.36
C ARG A 10 4.16 8.55 -11.94
N GLY A 11 3.11 8.10 -11.24
CA GLY A 11 2.87 8.47 -9.86
C GLY A 11 3.95 7.88 -8.95
N ALA A 12 3.99 8.31 -7.69
CA ALA A 12 4.92 7.79 -6.66
C ALA A 12 4.84 6.26 -6.42
N LEU A 13 3.94 5.55 -7.11
CA LEU A 13 3.77 4.10 -7.11
C LEU A 13 4.10 3.44 -8.47
N SER A 14 4.87 4.11 -9.34
CA SER A 14 5.25 3.57 -10.66
C SER A 14 6.28 2.44 -10.60
N GLU A 15 6.86 2.22 -9.42
CA GLU A 15 7.73 1.08 -9.13
C GLU A 15 6.92 0.01 -8.40
N PRO A 16 7.26 -1.28 -8.53
CA PRO A 16 6.59 -2.32 -7.77
C PRO A 16 6.97 -2.22 -6.28
N TYR A 17 5.97 -2.30 -5.40
CA TYR A 17 6.13 -2.29 -3.93
C TYR A 17 5.64 -3.61 -3.34
N ILE A 18 6.21 -3.96 -2.18
CA ILE A 18 5.67 -5.02 -1.32
C ILE A 18 5.01 -4.33 -0.13
N MET A 19 3.74 -4.63 0.11
CA MET A 19 2.99 -4.15 1.26
C MET A 19 2.66 -5.31 2.16
N ILE A 20 2.71 -5.09 3.46
CA ILE A 20 2.14 -5.98 4.46
C ILE A 20 0.80 -5.37 4.86
N MET A 21 -0.27 -6.11 4.65
CA MET A 21 -1.63 -5.73 4.97
C MET A 21 -2.10 -6.52 6.18
N LYS A 22 -2.71 -5.86 7.16
CA LYS A 22 -3.43 -6.52 8.24
C LYS A 22 -4.90 -6.66 7.83
N PHE A 23 -5.41 -7.87 7.92
CA PHE A 23 -6.82 -8.19 7.72
C PHE A 23 -7.50 -8.39 9.08
N ASP A 24 -8.55 -7.60 9.31
CA ASP A 24 -9.46 -7.76 10.44
C ASP A 24 -10.67 -8.59 9.96
N PRO A 25 -10.77 -9.89 10.33
CA PRO A 25 -11.86 -10.74 9.88
C PRO A 25 -13.21 -10.34 10.48
N SER A 26 -13.24 -9.61 11.60
CA SER A 26 -14.48 -9.19 12.24
C SER A 26 -15.20 -8.09 11.46
N LYS A 27 -14.45 -7.29 10.70
CA LYS A 27 -14.96 -6.17 9.88
C LYS A 27 -14.82 -6.40 8.39
N ALA A 28 -14.13 -7.47 7.98
CA ALA A 28 -13.71 -7.71 6.61
C ALA A 28 -12.91 -6.51 6.02
N GLU A 29 -12.05 -5.90 6.83
CA GLU A 29 -11.27 -4.71 6.46
C GLU A 29 -9.78 -5.04 6.29
N LEU A 30 -9.15 -4.37 5.32
CA LEU A 30 -7.70 -4.41 5.10
C LEU A 30 -7.10 -3.04 5.43
N SER A 31 -6.07 -3.04 6.27
CA SER A 31 -5.29 -1.84 6.58
C SER A 31 -3.80 -2.07 6.31
N LYS A 32 -3.09 -1.00 5.95
CA LYS A 32 -1.65 -1.04 5.74
C LYS A 32 -0.94 -1.22 7.09
N PHE A 33 -0.12 -2.26 7.20
CA PHE A 33 0.75 -2.51 8.35
C PHE A 33 2.17 -2.01 8.09
N GLY A 34 2.70 -2.29 6.90
CA GLY A 34 4.04 -1.86 6.49
C GLY A 34 4.25 -1.97 4.99
N ASP A 35 5.37 -1.47 4.49
CA ASP A 35 5.74 -1.54 3.07
C ASP A 35 7.25 -1.42 2.86
N THR A 36 7.73 -2.02 1.76
CA THR A 36 9.11 -1.95 1.28
C THR A 36 9.16 -1.99 -0.25
N TYR A 37 10.30 -1.66 -0.84
CA TYR A 37 10.51 -1.73 -2.29
C TYR A 37 10.55 -3.19 -2.77
N ALA A 38 9.95 -3.50 -3.93
CA ALA A 38 9.94 -4.86 -4.49
C ALA A 38 11.17 -5.16 -5.36
N ASP A 39 12.22 -4.34 -5.28
CA ASP A 39 13.39 -4.37 -6.13
C ASP A 39 14.30 -5.59 -5.91
N SER A 40 14.08 -6.36 -4.84
CA SER A 40 14.85 -7.57 -4.56
C SER A 40 14.01 -8.73 -3.98
N LYS A 41 14.48 -9.97 -4.21
CA LYS A 41 13.96 -11.17 -3.51
C LYS A 41 14.19 -11.10 -2.00
N PHE A 42 15.20 -10.34 -1.56
CA PHE A 42 15.50 -10.11 -0.15
C PHE A 42 14.37 -9.33 0.52
N SER A 43 13.88 -8.26 -0.11
CA SER A 43 12.77 -7.43 0.38
C SER A 43 11.46 -8.22 0.56
N ARG A 44 11.23 -9.26 -0.26
CA ARG A 44 10.08 -10.14 -0.09
C ARG A 44 10.21 -11.05 1.13
N ALA A 45 11.37 -11.68 1.31
CA ALA A 45 11.58 -12.59 2.43
C ALA A 45 11.53 -11.85 3.77
N GLU A 46 12.04 -10.63 3.81
CA GLU A 46 11.94 -9.72 4.96
C GLU A 46 10.46 -9.38 5.26
N ALA A 47 9.68 -8.98 4.25
CA ALA A 47 8.25 -8.70 4.44
C ALA A 47 7.45 -9.93 4.91
N GLU A 48 7.77 -11.13 4.42
CA GLU A 48 7.16 -12.39 4.88
C GLU A 48 7.56 -12.72 6.33
N HIS A 49 8.80 -12.42 6.71
CA HIS A 49 9.27 -12.58 8.09
C HIS A 49 8.55 -11.63 9.04
N ASP A 50 8.46 -10.35 8.69
CA ASP A 50 7.78 -9.32 9.49
C ASP A 50 6.29 -9.63 9.65
N ALA A 51 5.62 -10.03 8.57
CA ALA A 51 4.22 -10.43 8.61
C ALA A 51 3.99 -11.61 9.57
N ARG A 52 4.90 -12.59 9.59
CA ARG A 52 4.84 -13.74 10.50
C ARG A 52 5.05 -13.33 11.95
N THR A 53 6.09 -12.54 12.23
CA THR A 53 6.37 -12.05 13.57
C THR A 53 5.20 -11.23 14.12
N ALA A 54 4.57 -10.39 13.30
CA ALA A 54 3.38 -9.63 13.68
C ALA A 54 2.14 -10.51 13.93
N ALA A 55 1.97 -11.59 13.15
CA ALA A 55 0.92 -12.58 13.37
C ALA A 55 1.12 -13.33 14.70
N ASP A 56 2.36 -13.74 15.00
CA ASP A 56 2.70 -14.43 16.25
C ASP A 56 2.44 -13.52 17.46
N GLN A 57 2.79 -12.23 17.38
CA GLN A 57 2.51 -11.24 18.42
C GLN A 57 0.99 -11.05 18.63
N ALA A 58 0.22 -10.91 17.55
CA ALA A 58 -1.24 -10.79 17.64
C ALA A 58 -1.88 -12.02 18.28
N ALA A 59 -1.38 -13.22 17.96
CA ALA A 59 -1.85 -14.47 18.57
C ALA A 59 -1.57 -14.52 20.08
N LEU A 60 -0.42 -14.03 20.54
CA LEU A 60 -0.09 -13.92 21.97
C LEU A 60 -1.03 -12.97 22.72
N GLU A 61 -1.57 -11.97 22.03
CA GLU A 61 -2.55 -11.01 22.56
C GLU A 61 -4.01 -11.50 22.43
N GLY A 62 -4.22 -12.69 21.85
CA GLY A 62 -5.56 -13.24 21.60
C GLY A 62 -6.33 -12.51 20.50
N ILE A 63 -5.63 -11.78 19.63
CA ILE A 63 -6.21 -11.04 18.51
C ILE A 63 -6.21 -11.96 17.28
N ASP A 64 -7.41 -12.25 16.77
CA ASP A 64 -7.57 -12.94 15.49
C ASP A 64 -7.27 -11.96 14.34
N ALA A 65 -6.00 -11.88 13.96
CA ALA A 65 -5.52 -11.04 12.86
C ALA A 65 -4.76 -11.89 11.84
N GLN A 66 -5.00 -11.61 10.56
CA GLN A 66 -4.23 -12.20 9.46
C GLN A 66 -3.35 -11.13 8.81
N TYR A 67 -2.12 -11.49 8.47
CA TYR A 67 -1.19 -10.58 7.80
C TYR A 67 -0.89 -11.10 6.40
N ILE A 68 -1.09 -10.27 5.39
CA ILE A 68 -1.02 -10.62 3.97
C ILE A 68 0.09 -9.81 3.32
N VAL A 69 1.03 -10.48 2.67
CA VAL A 69 2.06 -9.83 1.86
C VAL A 69 1.55 -9.65 0.43
N VAL A 70 1.46 -8.41 -0.04
CA VAL A 70 0.90 -8.03 -1.33
C VAL A 70 1.97 -7.35 -2.16
N ARG A 71 2.19 -7.82 -3.39
CA ARG A 71 2.94 -7.04 -4.38
C ARG A 71 1.97 -6.09 -5.08
N ALA A 72 2.18 -4.79 -4.91
CA ALA A 72 1.38 -3.75 -5.54
C ALA A 72 2.17 -3.01 -6.61
N GLU A 73 1.51 -2.73 -7.72
CA GLU A 73 2.03 -1.91 -8.81
C GLU A 73 0.89 -0.98 -9.24
N ALA A 74 1.11 0.34 -9.20
CA ALA A 74 0.09 1.28 -9.66
C ALA A 74 0.15 1.42 -11.18
N VAL A 75 -0.88 0.93 -11.86
CA VAL A 75 -0.99 0.98 -13.33
C VAL A 75 -1.20 2.42 -13.83
N THR A 76 -1.91 3.26 -13.07
CA THR A 76 -2.14 4.68 -13.37
C THR A 76 -2.31 5.50 -12.09
N GLY A 77 -1.76 6.72 -12.04
CA GLY A 77 -1.96 7.68 -10.95
C GLY A 77 -2.43 9.02 -11.50
N PHE A 78 -3.25 9.75 -10.73
CA PHE A 78 -3.57 11.13 -11.06
C PHE A 78 -2.31 11.98 -10.83
N ALA A 79 -1.88 12.75 -11.84
CA ALA A 79 -0.92 13.82 -11.61
C ALA A 79 -1.60 14.81 -10.65
N SER A 80 -1.03 15.02 -9.46
CA SER A 80 -1.44 16.08 -8.57
C SER A 80 -1.06 17.42 -9.23
N TYR A 81 -1.93 17.97 -10.05
CA TYR A 81 -1.84 19.40 -10.36
C TYR A 81 -2.32 20.16 -9.14
N GLN A 82 -1.53 21.13 -8.68
CA GLN A 82 -2.11 22.25 -7.95
C GLN A 82 -3.19 22.84 -8.86
N VAL A 83 -4.44 22.81 -8.43
CA VAL A 83 -5.51 23.55 -9.10
C VAL A 83 -5.12 25.03 -8.99
N PRO A 84 -4.80 25.73 -10.09
CA PRO A 84 -4.58 27.17 -10.03
C PRO A 84 -5.94 27.79 -9.71
N GLY A 85 -6.14 28.19 -8.46
CA GLY A 85 -7.38 28.82 -8.03
C GLY A 85 -7.87 28.49 -6.62
N HIS A 86 -7.33 27.47 -5.94
CA HIS A 86 -7.54 27.35 -4.49
C HIS A 86 -6.41 28.06 -3.75
N LEU A 87 -6.48 29.39 -3.79
CA LEU A 87 -6.00 30.21 -2.68
C LEU A 87 -6.90 29.86 -1.49
N SER A 88 -6.30 29.29 -0.46
CA SER A 88 -6.86 29.32 0.87
C SER A 88 -6.86 30.77 1.34
N GLU A 89 -8.02 31.18 1.86
CA GLU A 89 -8.34 32.44 2.57
C GLU A 89 -8.49 33.71 1.73
#